data_AF-I1CVP0-F1
#
_entry.id   AF-I1CVP0-F1
#
_cell.length_a   1.000
_cell.length_b   1.000
_cell.length_c   1.000
_cell.angle_alpha   90.00
_cell.angle_beta   90.00
_cell.angle_gamma   90.00
#
_symmetry.space_group_name_H-M   'P 1'
#
loop_
_entity.id
_entity.type
_entity.pdbx_description
1 polymer ?
#
loop_
_entity_poly.entity_id
_entity_poly.type
_entity_poly.pdbx_seq_one_letter_code
_entity_poly.pdbx_strand_id
1 'polypeptide(L)'
;MVSQLSGEQESSAGKQIERAAIEYNQMQHLVKRGKDLAFIKENEWRITRIKDTLEQKLYKTLNTALLQVRAGEITRSTKQSLVQCLRTYTLIDQTKTGERIIREQFVRWYLDKIIQPKVLQNNKSEENHLAEMYNKIIVFVTTDLQPILDITQKTLKGSNYEVLVNSLWIEVTEKIGKECKAIFAPGQTSVFHKNYSTTVSFISNLEGLCHSRKSMIYLRHHPSYIEFMKKWQLPVYFQLKFREFVVRIEEVLNDKSQSQEESISNGTKATIEIIQQCWSDHVYLYGLAHRFYKLTLQLLKRYNIWARDILQV
;
A
#
# COMPACT_ATOMS: atom_id res chain seq x y z
N MET A 1 12.05 42.66 -9.02
CA MET A 1 11.31 42.99 -10.25
C MET A 1 11.21 41.82 -11.23
N VAL A 2 12.31 41.11 -11.56
CA VAL A 2 12.27 39.95 -12.49
C VAL A 2 11.40 38.78 -11.97
N SER A 3 11.37 38.54 -10.66
CA SER A 3 10.51 37.49 -10.04
C SER A 3 9.02 37.84 -9.95
N GLN A 4 8.64 39.11 -10.06
CA GLN A 4 7.23 39.54 -10.05
C GLN A 4 6.61 39.43 -11.45
N LEU A 5 7.38 39.73 -12.50
CA LEU A 5 6.96 39.62 -13.90
C LEU A 5 6.76 38.16 -14.36
N SER A 6 7.59 37.22 -13.86
CA SER A 6 7.41 35.79 -14.16
C SER A 6 6.15 35.20 -13.51
N GLY A 7 5.81 35.63 -12.29
CA GLY A 7 4.60 35.18 -11.59
C GLY A 7 3.28 35.67 -12.22
N GLU A 8 3.26 36.86 -12.82
CA GLU A 8 2.08 37.37 -13.52
C GLU A 8 1.83 36.65 -14.86
N GLN A 9 2.89 36.31 -15.60
CA GLN A 9 2.77 35.55 -16.84
C GLN A 9 2.32 34.10 -16.60
N GLU A 10 2.81 33.43 -15.55
CA GLU A 10 2.36 32.08 -15.16
C GLU A 10 0.89 32.05 -14.70
N SER A 11 0.47 33.06 -13.92
CA SER A 11 -0.93 33.23 -13.50
C SER A 11 -1.89 33.47 -14.68
N SER A 12 -1.43 34.23 -15.69
CA SER A 12 -2.18 34.45 -16.93
C SER A 12 -2.29 33.18 -17.77
N ALA A 13 -1.18 32.44 -17.93
CA ALA A 13 -1.13 31.19 -18.68
C ALA A 13 -2.02 30.10 -18.05
N GLY A 14 -2.02 29.97 -16.72
CA GLY A 14 -2.89 29.05 -16.01
C GLY A 14 -4.37 29.35 -16.24
N LYS A 15 -4.77 30.63 -16.15
CA LYS A 15 -6.16 31.06 -16.42
C LYS A 15 -6.59 30.80 -17.86
N GLN A 16 -5.67 30.95 -18.83
CA GLN A 16 -5.93 30.61 -20.23
C GLN A 16 -6.12 29.10 -20.42
N ILE A 17 -5.33 28.26 -19.74
CA ILE A 17 -5.44 26.80 -19.79
C ILE A 17 -6.78 26.34 -19.19
N GLU A 18 -7.19 26.91 -18.06
CA GLU A 18 -8.46 26.59 -17.42
C GLU A 18 -9.66 26.97 -18.33
N ARG A 19 -9.63 28.15 -18.95
CA ARG A 19 -10.64 28.55 -19.95
C ARG A 19 -10.65 27.60 -21.15
N ALA A 20 -9.48 27.27 -21.69
CA ALA A 20 -9.36 26.35 -22.83
C ALA A 20 -9.91 24.95 -22.48
N ALA A 21 -9.73 24.48 -21.25
CA ALA A 21 -10.27 23.23 -20.78
C ALA A 21 -11.80 23.24 -20.64
N ILE A 22 -12.39 24.35 -20.19
CA ILE A 22 -13.85 24.51 -20.12
C ILE A 22 -14.45 24.44 -21.52
N GLU A 23 -13.91 25.20 -22.47
CA GLU A 23 -14.35 25.19 -23.87
C GLU A 23 -14.16 23.81 -24.50
N TYR A 24 -13.03 23.16 -24.23
CA TYR A 24 -12.74 21.80 -24.69
C TYR A 24 -13.77 20.78 -24.18
N ASN A 25 -14.20 20.87 -22.92
CA ASN A 25 -15.24 20.00 -22.38
C ASN A 25 -16.62 20.23 -23.02
N GLN A 26 -16.99 21.48 -23.23
CA GLN A 26 -18.24 21.80 -23.93
C GLN A 26 -18.20 21.23 -25.35
N MET A 27 -17.08 21.42 -26.05
CA MET A 27 -16.85 20.83 -27.37
C MET A 27 -16.94 19.30 -27.33
N GLN A 28 -16.28 18.63 -26.38
CA GLN A 28 -16.35 17.18 -26.21
C GLN A 28 -17.78 16.68 -26.01
N HIS A 29 -18.58 17.39 -25.21
CA HIS A 29 -19.98 17.05 -24.98
C HIS A 29 -20.82 17.16 -26.27
N LEU A 30 -20.62 18.22 -27.05
CA LEU A 30 -21.29 18.42 -28.33
C LEU A 30 -20.86 17.38 -29.37
N VAL A 31 -19.55 17.09 -29.46
CA VAL A 31 -18.99 16.07 -30.35
C VAL A 31 -19.55 14.69 -30.00
N LYS A 32 -19.71 14.36 -28.71
CA LYS A 32 -20.30 13.09 -28.27
C LYS A 32 -21.76 12.93 -28.69
N ARG A 33 -22.53 14.02 -28.78
CA ARG A 33 -23.92 14.02 -29.24
C ARG A 33 -24.06 13.95 -30.76
N GLY A 34 -23.03 14.36 -31.51
CA GLY A 34 -23.05 14.43 -32.97
C GLY A 34 -22.12 13.44 -33.68
N LYS A 35 -21.68 12.36 -33.03
CA LYS A 35 -20.63 11.44 -33.54
C LYS A 35 -20.85 10.92 -34.97
N ASP A 36 -22.10 10.82 -35.41
CA ASP A 36 -22.44 10.29 -36.72
C ASP A 36 -22.45 11.35 -37.85
N LEU A 37 -22.28 12.64 -37.52
CA LEU A 37 -22.22 13.72 -38.50
C LEU A 37 -20.87 13.70 -39.23
N ALA A 38 -20.92 13.73 -40.58
CA ALA A 38 -19.72 13.72 -41.44
C ALA A 38 -18.73 14.85 -41.10
N PHE A 39 -19.24 16.03 -40.73
CA PHE A 39 -18.43 17.18 -40.31
C PHE A 39 -17.60 16.90 -39.04
N ILE A 40 -18.11 16.11 -38.10
CA ILE A 40 -17.37 15.76 -36.87
C ILE A 40 -16.26 14.77 -37.19
N LYS A 41 -16.51 13.79 -38.08
CA LYS A 41 -15.48 12.86 -38.56
C LYS A 41 -14.36 13.59 -39.30
N GLU A 42 -14.70 14.58 -40.12
CA GLU A 42 -13.72 15.40 -40.85
C GLU A 42 -12.83 16.25 -39.91
N ASN A 43 -13.39 16.74 -38.80
CA ASN A 43 -12.67 17.56 -37.83
C ASN A 43 -12.09 16.78 -36.63
N GLU A 44 -12.21 15.46 -36.61
CA GLU A 44 -11.76 14.61 -35.50
C GLU A 44 -10.27 14.80 -35.21
N TRP A 45 -9.43 14.92 -36.25
CA TRP A 45 -7.99 15.17 -36.09
C TRP A 45 -7.68 16.50 -35.39
N ARG A 46 -8.50 17.55 -35.61
CA ARG A 46 -8.32 18.87 -34.95
C ARG A 46 -8.67 18.77 -33.47
N ILE A 47 -9.74 18.04 -33.16
CA ILE A 47 -10.18 17.79 -31.79
C ILE A 47 -9.09 17.03 -31.03
N THR A 48 -8.52 15.99 -31.65
CA THR A 48 -7.40 15.22 -31.09
C THR A 48 -6.17 16.11 -30.90
N ARG A 49 -5.83 16.97 -31.87
CA ARG A 49 -4.69 17.90 -31.74
C ARG A 49 -4.86 18.89 -30.58
N ILE A 50 -6.07 19.41 -30.38
CA ILE A 50 -6.39 20.30 -29.24
C ILE A 50 -6.23 19.55 -27.92
N LYS A 51 -6.76 18.31 -27.85
CA LYS A 51 -6.62 17.42 -26.70
C LYS A 51 -5.14 17.20 -26.35
N ASP A 52 -4.34 16.76 -27.32
CA ASP A 52 -2.92 16.47 -27.12
C ASP A 52 -2.14 17.72 -26.67
N THR A 53 -2.46 18.88 -27.26
CA THR A 53 -1.82 20.15 -26.88
C THR A 53 -2.18 20.54 -25.44
N LEU A 54 -3.43 20.36 -25.04
CA LEU A 54 -3.90 20.63 -23.68
C LEU A 54 -3.24 19.68 -22.67
N GLU A 55 -3.22 18.38 -22.96
CA GLU A 55 -2.59 17.35 -22.13
C GLU A 55 -1.08 17.60 -21.98
N GLN A 56 -0.37 17.93 -23.07
CA GLN A 56 1.06 18.24 -23.01
C GLN A 56 1.35 19.49 -22.18
N LYS A 57 0.53 20.54 -22.29
CA LYS A 57 0.69 21.75 -21.47
C LYS A 57 0.43 21.44 -19.99
N LEU A 58 -0.67 20.76 -19.69
CA LEU A 58 -1.01 20.36 -18.32
C LEU A 58 0.06 19.44 -17.71
N TYR A 59 0.61 18.52 -18.49
CA TYR A 59 1.72 17.66 -18.08
C TYR A 59 2.94 18.50 -17.71
N LYS A 60 3.37 19.43 -18.58
CA LYS A 60 4.54 20.29 -18.33
C LYS A 60 4.34 21.15 -17.08
N THR A 61 3.19 21.81 -16.95
CA THR A 61 2.92 22.67 -15.79
C THR A 61 2.87 21.86 -14.49
N LEU A 62 2.20 20.70 -14.49
CA LEU A 62 2.16 19.81 -13.32
C LEU A 62 3.56 19.31 -12.97
N ASN A 63 4.34 18.85 -13.95
CA ASN A 63 5.68 18.34 -13.71
C ASN A 63 6.61 19.42 -13.13
N THR A 64 6.62 20.63 -13.70
CA THR A 64 7.40 21.75 -13.16
C THR A 64 7.01 22.07 -11.72
N ALA A 65 5.71 22.09 -11.41
CA ALA A 65 5.24 22.35 -10.06
C ALA A 65 5.61 21.23 -9.07
N LEU A 66 5.55 19.96 -9.50
CA LEU A 66 6.01 18.82 -8.69
C LEU A 66 7.52 18.88 -8.41
N LEU A 67 8.32 19.31 -9.39
CA LEU A 67 9.77 19.50 -9.23
C LEU A 67 10.09 20.63 -8.23
N GLN A 68 9.31 21.72 -8.23
CA GLN A 68 9.44 22.79 -7.25
C GLN A 68 9.08 22.32 -5.83
N VAL A 69 8.00 21.54 -5.68
CA VAL A 69 7.64 20.93 -4.38
C VAL A 69 8.76 20.02 -3.89
N ARG A 70 9.35 19.22 -4.79
CA ARG A 70 10.47 18.34 -4.47
C ARG A 70 11.72 19.11 -4.02
N ALA A 71 11.94 20.32 -4.54
CA ALA A 71 13.05 21.17 -4.14
C ALA A 71 12.83 21.87 -2.78
N GLY A 72 11.66 21.69 -2.15
CA GLY A 72 11.28 22.40 -0.93
C GLY A 72 10.82 23.85 -1.16
N GLU A 73 10.76 24.28 -2.42
CA GLU A 73 10.37 25.63 -2.82
C GLU A 73 8.84 25.76 -2.92
N ILE A 74 8.13 25.46 -1.82
CA ILE A 74 6.68 25.55 -1.77
C ILE A 74 6.23 27.01 -1.62
N THR A 75 6.34 27.76 -2.71
CA THR A 75 5.86 29.14 -2.77
C THR A 75 4.33 29.20 -2.93
N ARG A 76 3.74 30.37 -2.67
CA ARG A 76 2.30 30.60 -2.88
C ARG A 76 1.90 30.41 -4.34
N SER A 77 2.77 30.78 -5.29
CA SER A 77 2.53 30.58 -6.73
C SER A 77 2.58 29.10 -7.10
N THR A 78 3.54 28.33 -6.59
CA THR A 78 3.61 26.87 -6.84
C THR A 78 2.35 26.15 -6.36
N LYS A 79 1.83 26.49 -5.16
CA LYS A 79 0.55 25.95 -4.67
C LYS A 79 -0.62 26.33 -5.59
N GLN A 80 -0.68 27.59 -6.03
CA GLN A 80 -1.73 28.04 -6.97
C GLN A 80 -1.65 27.31 -8.31
N SER A 81 -0.46 27.15 -8.87
CA SER A 81 -0.23 26.41 -10.12
C SER A 81 -0.64 24.94 -10.00
N LEU A 82 -0.33 24.28 -8.87
CA LEU A 82 -0.79 22.91 -8.59
C LEU A 82 -2.32 22.81 -8.50
N VAL A 83 -2.94 23.71 -7.73
CA VAL A 83 -4.40 23.75 -7.59
C VAL A 83 -5.05 23.92 -8.96
N GLN A 84 -4.55 24.85 -9.77
CA GLN A 84 -5.10 25.14 -11.09
C GLN A 84 -4.91 23.97 -12.05
N CYS A 85 -3.74 23.33 -12.06
CA CYS A 85 -3.49 22.15 -12.89
C CYS A 85 -4.41 20.99 -12.50
N LEU A 86 -4.46 20.65 -11.22
CA LEU A 86 -5.28 19.54 -10.73
C LEU A 86 -6.78 19.81 -10.92
N ARG A 87 -7.23 21.06 -10.74
CA ARG A 87 -8.60 21.47 -11.06
C ARG A 87 -8.88 21.31 -12.55
N THR A 88 -7.94 21.69 -13.42
CA THR A 88 -8.11 21.55 -14.86
C THR A 88 -8.23 20.09 -15.27
N TYR A 89 -7.40 19.20 -14.69
CA TYR A 89 -7.54 17.75 -14.86
C TYR A 89 -8.89 17.21 -14.37
N THR A 90 -9.44 17.75 -13.27
CA THR A 90 -10.80 17.42 -12.82
C THR A 90 -11.85 17.88 -13.82
N LEU A 91 -11.70 19.09 -14.36
CA LEU A 91 -12.64 19.62 -15.36
C LEU A 91 -12.68 18.70 -16.57
N ILE A 92 -11.54 18.31 -17.13
CA ILE A 92 -11.48 17.44 -18.33
C ILE A 92 -11.72 15.95 -18.06
N ASP A 93 -12.17 15.57 -16.86
CA ASP A 93 -12.39 14.20 -16.42
C ASP A 93 -11.16 13.27 -16.58
N GLN A 94 -9.97 13.82 -16.39
CA GLN A 94 -8.69 13.10 -16.48
C GLN A 94 -7.93 13.06 -15.14
N THR A 95 -8.65 12.87 -14.04
CA THR A 95 -8.02 12.76 -12.70
C THR A 95 -6.98 11.64 -12.66
N LYS A 96 -7.27 10.49 -13.27
CA LYS A 96 -6.36 9.34 -13.38
C LYS A 96 -5.04 9.68 -14.08
N THR A 97 -5.07 10.52 -15.12
CA THR A 97 -3.86 10.98 -15.81
C THR A 97 -3.00 11.83 -14.88
N GLY A 98 -3.62 12.75 -14.14
CA GLY A 98 -2.94 13.56 -13.13
C GLY A 98 -2.28 12.71 -12.03
N GLU A 99 -3.00 11.71 -11.52
CA GLU A 99 -2.48 10.77 -10.52
C GLU A 99 -1.32 9.93 -11.04
N ARG A 100 -1.37 9.50 -12.30
CA ARG A 100 -0.26 8.79 -12.93
C ARG A 100 0.99 9.67 -13.02
N ILE A 101 0.84 10.95 -13.34
CA ILE A 101 1.96 11.88 -13.40
C ILE A 101 2.56 12.09 -12.00
N ILE A 102 1.72 12.27 -10.97
CA ILE A 102 2.17 12.36 -9.58
C ILE A 102 2.93 11.10 -9.17
N ARG A 103 2.40 9.92 -9.55
CA ARG A 103 3.03 8.63 -9.29
C ARG A 103 4.42 8.54 -9.90
N GLU A 104 4.55 8.83 -11.19
CA GLU A 104 5.78 8.62 -11.96
C GLU A 104 6.86 9.68 -11.66
N GLN A 105 6.46 10.95 -11.50
CA GLN A 105 7.43 12.05 -11.40
C GLN A 105 7.76 12.41 -9.94
N PHE A 106 6.83 12.21 -9.01
CA PHE A 106 7.00 12.62 -7.61
C PHE A 106 7.22 11.42 -6.69
N VAL A 107 6.27 10.49 -6.66
CA VAL A 107 6.30 9.35 -5.72
C VAL A 107 7.43 8.38 -6.06
N ARG A 108 7.54 7.95 -7.32
CA ARG A 108 8.53 6.96 -7.76
C ARG A 108 9.95 7.39 -7.43
N TRP A 109 10.30 8.65 -7.67
CA TRP A 109 11.62 9.22 -7.38
C TRP A 109 12.04 9.03 -5.92
N TYR A 110 11.12 9.23 -4.98
CA TYR A 110 11.41 9.08 -3.56
C TYR A 110 11.51 7.60 -3.18
N LEU A 111 10.57 6.78 -3.67
CA LEU A 111 10.53 5.35 -3.38
C LEU A 111 11.73 4.59 -3.97
N ASP A 112 12.34 5.03 -5.08
CA ASP A 112 13.57 4.43 -5.63
C ASP A 112 14.76 4.56 -4.66
N LYS A 113 14.76 5.61 -3.84
CA LYS A 113 15.82 5.84 -2.86
C LYS A 113 15.63 5.02 -1.60
N ILE A 114 14.38 4.74 -1.24
CA ILE A 114 14.04 4.03 0.01
C ILE A 114 13.99 2.52 -0.20
N ILE A 115 13.26 2.08 -1.23
CA ILE A 115 12.97 0.67 -1.45
C ILE A 115 14.11 0.10 -2.30
N GLN A 116 15.19 -0.30 -1.64
CA GLN A 116 16.35 -0.91 -2.28
C GLN A 116 16.56 -2.34 -1.76
N PRO A 117 16.99 -3.30 -2.62
CA PRO A 117 17.24 -4.68 -2.21
C PRO A 117 18.22 -4.81 -1.05
N LYS A 118 19.24 -3.93 -1.00
CA LYS A 118 20.30 -3.94 0.00
C LYS A 118 19.82 -3.59 1.41
N VAL A 119 18.73 -2.83 1.54
CA VAL A 119 18.16 -2.43 2.84
C VAL A 119 17.66 -3.64 3.62
N LEU A 120 17.30 -4.73 2.95
CA LEU A 120 16.80 -5.95 3.56
C LEU A 120 17.85 -7.08 3.67
N GLN A 121 19.06 -6.88 3.15
CA GLN A 121 20.13 -7.88 3.14
C GLN A 121 21.11 -7.75 4.32
N ASN A 122 21.09 -6.62 5.04
CA ASN A 122 21.91 -6.42 6.24
C ASN A 122 21.29 -7.15 7.45
N ASN A 123 21.31 -8.48 7.42
CA ASN A 123 20.84 -9.36 8.48
C ASN A 123 21.76 -9.37 9.73
N LYS A 124 22.63 -8.37 9.91
CA LYS A 124 23.62 -8.33 11.00
C LYS A 124 23.19 -7.47 12.19
N SER A 125 22.12 -6.68 12.04
CA SER A 125 21.60 -5.82 13.11
C SER A 125 20.20 -6.29 13.50
N GLU A 126 19.92 -6.39 14.79
CA GLU A 126 18.60 -6.76 15.36
C GLU A 126 17.49 -5.74 15.02
N GLU A 127 17.86 -4.63 14.37
CA GLU A 127 16.98 -3.56 13.93
C GLU A 127 16.08 -3.99 12.77
N ASN A 128 14.79 -3.67 12.90
CA ASN A 128 13.78 -4.01 11.90
C ASN A 128 13.88 -3.03 10.71
N HIS A 129 14.84 -3.24 9.80
CA HIS A 129 15.05 -2.40 8.61
C HIS A 129 13.78 -2.23 7.76
N LEU A 130 12.89 -3.24 7.77
CA LEU A 130 11.58 -3.17 7.13
C LEU A 130 10.68 -2.11 7.78
N ALA A 131 10.65 -2.06 9.12
CA ALA A 131 9.88 -1.05 9.85
C ALA A 131 10.43 0.36 9.60
N GLU A 132 11.76 0.53 9.55
CA GLU A 132 12.38 1.82 9.23
C GLU A 132 12.03 2.27 7.81
N MET A 133 12.08 1.36 6.83
CA MET A 133 11.66 1.62 5.46
C MET A 133 10.20 2.08 5.40
N TYR A 134 9.30 1.38 6.08
CA TYR A 134 7.89 1.79 6.16
C TYR A 134 7.70 3.14 6.85
N ASN A 135 8.42 3.41 7.93
CA ASN A 135 8.36 4.69 8.62
C ASN A 135 8.82 5.84 7.70
N LYS A 136 9.89 5.65 6.91
CA LYS A 136 10.32 6.65 5.91
C LYS A 136 9.25 6.91 4.86
N ILE A 137 8.52 5.88 4.42
CA ILE A 137 7.37 6.05 3.52
C ILE A 137 6.27 6.87 4.21
N ILE A 138 5.90 6.55 5.46
CA ILE A 138 4.88 7.30 6.20
C ILE A 138 5.29 8.77 6.39
N VAL A 139 6.54 9.03 6.76
CA VAL A 139 7.07 10.39 6.90
C VAL A 139 6.91 11.16 5.59
N PHE A 140 7.30 10.57 4.46
CA PHE A 140 7.11 11.22 3.15
C PHE A 140 5.66 11.54 2.81
N VAL A 141 4.73 10.67 3.22
CA VAL A 141 3.30 10.95 3.02
C VAL A 141 2.87 12.17 3.82
N THR A 142 3.33 12.29 5.07
CA THR A 142 2.94 13.36 5.99
C THR A 142 3.76 14.65 5.83
N THR A 143 4.90 14.62 5.13
CA THR A 143 5.75 15.79 4.84
C THR A 143 5.61 16.28 3.41
N ASP A 144 6.10 15.51 2.45
CA ASP A 144 6.34 15.96 1.08
C ASP A 144 5.11 15.77 0.18
N LEU A 145 4.35 14.69 0.41
CA LEU A 145 3.11 14.42 -0.32
C LEU A 145 1.91 15.18 0.27
N GLN A 146 1.99 15.59 1.54
CA GLN A 146 0.91 16.26 2.27
C GLN A 146 0.35 17.50 1.56
N PRO A 147 1.15 18.41 0.96
CA PRO A 147 0.62 19.54 0.22
C PRO A 147 -0.26 19.13 -0.97
N ILE A 148 0.07 18.04 -1.66
CA ILE A 148 -0.70 17.51 -2.80
C ILE A 148 -1.97 16.83 -2.29
N LEU A 149 -1.89 16.09 -1.19
CA LEU A 149 -3.06 15.50 -0.52
C LEU A 149 -4.02 16.58 -0.04
N ASP A 150 -3.52 17.65 0.58
CA ASP A 150 -4.35 18.77 1.03
C ASP A 150 -5.08 19.44 -0.13
N ILE A 151 -4.42 19.66 -1.28
CA ILE A 151 -5.07 20.25 -2.45
C ILE A 151 -6.20 19.33 -2.97
N THR A 152 -5.91 18.05 -3.15
CA THR A 152 -6.89 17.09 -3.69
C THR A 152 -8.05 16.82 -2.74
N GLN A 153 -7.77 16.73 -1.44
CA GLN A 153 -8.76 16.35 -0.42
C GLN A 153 -9.51 17.54 0.19
N LYS A 154 -8.90 18.73 0.28
CA LYS A 154 -9.52 19.92 0.90
C LYS A 154 -9.98 20.95 -0.12
N THR A 155 -9.14 21.30 -1.09
CA THR A 155 -9.46 22.34 -2.09
C THR A 155 -10.34 21.81 -3.21
N LEU A 156 -10.08 20.59 -3.67
CA LEU A 156 -10.84 19.91 -4.73
C LEU A 156 -11.80 18.87 -4.15
N LYS A 157 -12.48 19.21 -3.04
CA LYS A 157 -13.49 18.33 -2.43
C LYS A 157 -14.56 17.94 -3.45
N GLY A 158 -14.87 16.65 -3.51
CA GLY A 158 -15.84 16.09 -4.47
C GLY A 158 -15.25 15.73 -5.82
N SER A 159 -13.94 15.91 -6.02
CA SER A 159 -13.23 15.34 -7.18
C SER A 159 -13.00 13.84 -7.02
N ASN A 160 -12.73 13.17 -8.14
CA ASN A 160 -12.42 11.73 -8.20
C ASN A 160 -10.94 11.43 -7.94
N TYR A 161 -10.25 12.25 -7.13
CA TYR A 161 -8.85 12.04 -6.79
C TYR A 161 -8.72 11.12 -5.58
N GLU A 162 -7.93 10.06 -5.74
CA GLU A 162 -7.51 9.07 -4.76
C GLU A 162 -5.98 8.91 -4.82
N VAL A 163 -5.24 10.02 -4.76
CA VAL A 163 -3.75 10.07 -4.90
C VAL A 163 -3.04 9.08 -3.96
N LEU A 164 -3.53 8.94 -2.72
CA LEU A 164 -2.97 7.99 -1.76
C LEU A 164 -3.02 6.54 -2.28
N VAL A 165 -4.10 6.18 -2.97
CA VAL A 165 -4.29 4.83 -3.50
C VAL A 165 -3.66 4.71 -4.89
N ASN A 166 -4.09 5.54 -5.83
CA ASN A 166 -3.76 5.42 -7.25
C ASN A 166 -2.32 5.86 -7.59
N SER A 167 -1.70 6.69 -6.75
CA SER A 167 -0.31 7.12 -6.93
C SER A 167 0.64 6.43 -5.95
N LEU A 168 0.38 6.56 -4.64
CA LEU A 168 1.30 6.04 -3.62
C LEU A 168 1.20 4.52 -3.45
N TRP A 169 0.04 3.99 -3.07
CA TRP A 169 -0.11 2.58 -2.73
C TRP A 169 0.30 1.64 -3.87
N ILE A 170 -0.12 1.94 -5.10
CA ILE A 170 0.25 1.12 -6.26
C ILE A 170 1.77 1.10 -6.46
N GLU A 171 2.45 2.25 -6.36
CA GLU A 171 3.91 2.30 -6.54
C GLU A 171 4.66 1.58 -5.41
N VAL A 172 4.21 1.74 -4.16
CA VAL A 172 4.80 1.04 -2.99
C VAL A 172 4.68 -0.48 -3.16
N THR A 173 3.48 -0.98 -3.46
CA THR A 173 3.23 -2.43 -3.57
C THR A 173 3.95 -3.06 -4.75
N GLU A 174 4.03 -2.37 -5.89
CA GLU A 174 4.80 -2.82 -7.04
C GLU A 174 6.30 -2.89 -6.74
N LYS A 175 6.88 -1.86 -6.12
CA LYS A 175 8.32 -1.84 -5.80
C LYS A 175 8.69 -2.88 -4.75
N ILE A 176 7.95 -2.98 -3.65
CA ILE A 176 8.18 -4.02 -2.64
C ILE A 176 8.03 -5.41 -3.29
N GLY A 177 7.05 -5.57 -4.17
CA GLY A 177 6.86 -6.82 -4.91
C GLY A 177 8.02 -7.21 -5.83
N LYS A 178 8.75 -6.23 -6.38
CA LYS A 178 9.89 -6.45 -7.29
C LYS A 178 11.20 -6.61 -6.52
N GLU A 179 11.50 -5.67 -5.64
CA GLU A 179 12.80 -5.51 -4.97
C GLU A 179 12.92 -6.30 -3.65
N CYS A 180 11.78 -6.57 -2.99
CA CYS A 180 11.75 -7.10 -1.62
C CYS A 180 11.11 -8.49 -1.52
N LYS A 181 11.30 -9.37 -2.52
CA LYS A 181 10.64 -10.69 -2.56
C LYS A 181 10.91 -11.57 -1.33
N ALA A 182 12.07 -11.42 -0.72
CA ALA A 182 12.48 -12.19 0.45
C ALA A 182 11.56 -12.00 1.67
N ILE A 183 10.89 -10.84 1.81
CA ILE A 183 10.05 -10.58 2.99
C ILE A 183 8.83 -11.50 3.06
N PHE A 184 8.40 -12.05 1.91
CA PHE A 184 7.25 -12.93 1.77
C PHE A 184 7.60 -14.41 1.96
N ALA A 185 8.88 -14.75 2.13
CA ALA A 185 9.32 -16.15 2.19
C ALA A 185 8.89 -16.80 3.52
N PRO A 186 8.05 -17.85 3.51
CA PRO A 186 7.55 -18.47 4.74
C PRO A 186 8.57 -19.39 5.42
N GLY A 187 9.70 -19.69 4.79
CA GLY A 187 10.67 -20.69 5.26
C GLY A 187 11.25 -20.41 6.65
N GLN A 188 11.44 -19.14 7.02
CA GLN A 188 11.79 -18.74 8.38
C GLN A 188 10.55 -18.14 9.05
N THR A 189 9.85 -18.96 9.84
CA THR A 189 8.53 -18.61 10.38
C THR A 189 8.57 -17.39 11.32
N SER A 190 9.60 -17.24 12.15
CA SER A 190 9.78 -16.08 13.03
C SER A 190 9.97 -14.78 12.25
N VAL A 191 10.83 -14.78 11.23
CA VAL A 191 11.09 -13.62 10.36
C VAL A 191 9.85 -13.29 9.55
N PHE A 192 9.16 -14.29 9.00
CA PHE A 192 7.91 -14.11 8.27
C PHE A 192 6.84 -13.45 9.15
N HIS A 193 6.66 -13.91 10.39
CA HIS A 193 5.70 -13.33 11.34
C HIS A 193 6.05 -11.87 11.64
N LYS A 194 7.31 -11.57 11.98
CA LYS A 194 7.78 -10.21 12.25
C LYS A 194 7.54 -9.30 11.05
N ASN A 195 7.89 -9.75 9.84
CA ASN A 195 7.70 -8.99 8.62
C ASN A 195 6.22 -8.74 8.34
N TYR A 196 5.38 -9.77 8.40
CA TYR A 196 3.93 -9.66 8.18
C TYR A 196 3.30 -8.67 9.16
N SER A 197 3.58 -8.83 10.46
CA SER A 197 3.05 -7.95 11.51
C SER A 197 3.48 -6.50 11.31
N THR A 198 4.74 -6.29 10.91
CA THR A 198 5.28 -4.97 10.57
C THR A 198 4.56 -4.36 9.36
N THR A 199 4.31 -5.16 8.32
CA THR A 199 3.57 -4.72 7.12
C THR A 199 2.11 -4.40 7.43
N VAL A 200 1.43 -5.20 8.25
CA VAL A 200 0.03 -4.92 8.66
C VAL A 200 -0.08 -3.65 9.51
N SER A 201 0.90 -3.40 10.38
CA SER A 201 0.98 -2.13 11.13
C SER A 201 1.17 -0.94 10.19
N PHE A 202 2.08 -1.05 9.21
CA PHE A 202 2.27 -0.05 8.17
C PHE A 202 0.98 0.22 7.36
N ILE A 203 0.26 -0.84 6.96
CA ILE A 203 -1.01 -0.71 6.24
C ILE A 203 -2.04 0.01 7.11
N SER A 204 -2.15 -0.34 8.40
CA SER A 204 -3.05 0.34 9.33
C SER A 204 -2.72 1.84 9.46
N ASN A 205 -1.43 2.19 9.51
CA ASN A 205 -0.99 3.58 9.54
C ASN A 205 -1.35 4.32 8.24
N LEU A 206 -1.15 3.69 7.07
CA LEU A 206 -1.58 4.26 5.79
C LEU A 206 -3.10 4.43 5.71
N GLU A 207 -3.87 3.46 6.19
CA GLU A 207 -5.33 3.56 6.26
C GLU A 207 -5.79 4.72 7.15
N GLY A 208 -5.05 5.01 8.22
CA GLY A 208 -5.25 6.19 9.07
C GLY A 208 -5.03 7.53 8.35
N LEU A 209 -4.27 7.55 7.24
CA LEU A 209 -4.05 8.74 6.41
C LEU A 209 -5.13 8.94 5.34
N CYS A 210 -6.06 8.01 5.18
CA CYS A 210 -7.21 8.17 4.29
C CYS A 210 -8.13 9.29 4.79
N HIS A 211 -8.49 10.23 3.91
CA HIS A 211 -9.34 11.38 4.26
C HIS A 211 -10.81 11.02 4.57
N SER A 212 -11.25 9.82 4.18
CA SER A 212 -12.63 9.37 4.37
C SER A 212 -12.72 7.86 4.45
N ARG A 213 -13.81 7.37 5.06
CA ARG A 213 -14.15 5.94 5.08
C ARG A 213 -14.32 5.37 3.66
N LYS A 214 -14.80 6.17 2.70
CA LYS A 214 -14.94 5.74 1.29
C LYS A 214 -13.57 5.45 0.67
N SER A 215 -12.60 6.34 0.86
CA SER A 215 -11.22 6.16 0.37
C SER A 215 -10.54 4.94 1.02
N MET A 216 -10.75 4.72 2.32
CA MET A 216 -10.26 3.52 3.01
C MET A 216 -10.87 2.22 2.45
N ILE A 217 -12.19 2.21 2.21
CA ILE A 217 -12.86 1.06 1.58
C ILE A 217 -12.33 0.85 0.16
N TYR A 218 -12.14 1.92 -0.60
CA TYR A 218 -11.56 1.88 -1.94
C TYR A 218 -10.15 1.27 -1.93
N LEU A 219 -9.28 1.68 -1.00
CA LEU A 219 -7.95 1.11 -0.81
C LEU A 219 -8.01 -0.41 -0.57
N ARG A 220 -8.84 -0.87 0.37
CA ARG A 220 -8.96 -2.29 0.71
C ARG A 220 -9.51 -3.17 -0.43
N HIS A 221 -10.39 -2.62 -1.26
CA HIS A 221 -10.94 -3.32 -2.43
C HIS A 221 -10.09 -3.15 -3.69
N HIS A 222 -9.06 -2.30 -3.65
CA HIS A 222 -8.22 -2.06 -4.81
C HIS A 222 -7.48 -3.35 -5.21
N PRO A 223 -7.39 -3.70 -6.50
CA PRO A 223 -6.75 -4.94 -6.95
C PRO A 223 -5.32 -5.10 -6.43
N SER A 224 -4.52 -4.03 -6.44
CA SER A 224 -3.15 -4.07 -5.92
C SER A 224 -3.08 -4.39 -4.43
N TYR A 225 -4.08 -3.99 -3.63
CA TYR A 225 -4.14 -4.34 -2.21
C TYR A 225 -4.37 -5.83 -2.03
N ILE A 226 -5.36 -6.36 -2.74
CA ILE A 226 -5.73 -7.77 -2.67
C ILE A 226 -4.56 -8.64 -3.15
N GLU A 227 -3.92 -8.29 -4.26
CA GLU A 227 -2.75 -8.99 -4.78
C GLU A 227 -1.55 -8.92 -3.83
N PHE A 228 -1.30 -7.75 -3.23
CA PHE A 228 -0.22 -7.58 -2.26
C PHE A 228 -0.45 -8.46 -1.02
N MET A 229 -1.68 -8.50 -0.48
CA MET A 229 -2.01 -9.35 0.66
C MET A 229 -1.95 -10.84 0.31
N LYS A 230 -2.32 -11.24 -0.91
CA LYS A 230 -2.20 -12.64 -1.39
C LYS A 230 -0.76 -13.15 -1.44
N LYS A 231 0.25 -12.27 -1.58
CA LYS A 231 1.67 -12.67 -1.54
C LYS A 231 2.07 -13.21 -0.17
N TRP A 232 1.39 -12.79 0.89
CA TRP A 232 1.56 -13.35 2.23
C TRP A 232 0.85 -14.70 2.29
N GLN A 233 1.60 -15.77 2.05
CA GLN A 233 1.10 -17.15 2.05
C GLN A 233 0.83 -17.65 3.48
N LEU A 234 -0.11 -17.00 4.19
CA LEU A 234 -0.50 -17.34 5.56
C LEU A 234 -0.85 -18.83 5.75
N PRO A 235 -1.50 -19.52 4.79
CA PRO A 235 -1.72 -20.96 4.91
C PRO A 235 -0.43 -21.78 5.03
N VAL A 236 0.63 -21.42 4.30
CA VAL A 236 1.93 -22.10 4.32
C VAL A 236 2.65 -21.83 5.62
N TYR A 237 2.64 -20.58 6.09
CA TYR A 237 3.15 -20.23 7.42
C TYR A 237 2.49 -21.07 8.52
N PHE A 238 1.15 -21.17 8.50
CA PHE A 238 0.43 -22.00 9.46
C PHE A 238 0.83 -23.48 9.37
N GLN A 239 1.00 -24.03 8.16
CA GLN A 239 1.42 -25.42 7.98
C GLN A 239 2.80 -25.70 8.59
N LEU A 240 3.75 -24.78 8.42
CA LEU A 240 5.09 -24.91 9.01
C LEU A 240 5.03 -24.89 10.55
N LYS A 241 4.28 -23.94 11.13
CA LYS A 241 4.07 -23.86 12.58
C LYS A 241 3.30 -25.07 13.12
N PHE A 242 2.28 -25.52 12.41
CA PHE A 242 1.54 -26.74 12.76
C PHE A 242 2.48 -27.94 12.83
N ARG A 243 3.33 -28.14 11.82
CA ARG A 243 4.30 -29.24 11.79
C ARG A 243 5.32 -29.13 12.93
N GLU A 244 5.86 -27.94 13.16
CA GLU A 244 6.79 -27.66 14.27
C GLU A 244 6.19 -28.05 15.62
N PHE A 245 4.94 -27.63 15.90
CA PHE A 245 4.25 -27.96 17.14
C PHE A 245 3.89 -29.43 17.27
N VAL A 246 3.41 -30.06 16.20
CA VAL A 246 3.06 -31.49 16.21
C VAL A 246 4.29 -32.37 16.38
N VAL A 247 5.41 -32.07 15.72
CA VAL A 247 6.65 -32.84 15.91
C VAL A 247 7.12 -32.72 17.36
N ARG A 248 7.19 -31.50 17.89
CA ARG A 248 7.64 -31.25 19.26
C ARG A 248 6.77 -31.94 20.30
N ILE A 249 5.44 -31.95 20.14
CA ILE A 249 4.55 -32.62 21.09
C ILE A 249 4.69 -34.15 20.98
N GLU A 250 4.75 -34.71 19.78
CA GLU A 250 4.87 -36.16 19.59
C GLU A 250 6.22 -36.71 20.07
N GLU A 251 7.29 -35.93 19.97
CA GLU A 251 8.59 -36.30 20.55
C GLU A 251 8.52 -36.45 22.07
N VAL A 252 7.82 -35.54 22.76
CA VAL A 252 7.66 -35.60 24.22
C VAL A 252 6.68 -36.69 24.64
N LEU A 253 5.54 -36.81 23.95
CA LEU A 253 4.50 -37.77 24.32
C LEU A 253 4.90 -39.23 24.05
N ASN A 254 5.76 -39.48 23.06
CA ASN A 254 6.23 -40.83 22.73
C ASN A 254 7.57 -41.19 23.39
N ASP A 255 8.11 -40.32 24.25
CA ASP A 255 9.33 -40.60 25.01
C ASP A 255 9.08 -41.67 26.08
N LYS A 256 9.56 -42.89 25.82
CA LYS A 256 9.45 -44.05 26.72
C LYS A 256 10.62 -44.19 27.69
N SER A 257 11.56 -43.25 27.68
CA SER A 257 12.78 -43.33 28.51
C SER A 257 12.56 -42.91 29.97
N GLN A 258 11.42 -42.28 30.27
CA GLN A 258 11.12 -41.67 31.57
C GLN A 258 10.22 -42.55 32.45
N SER A 259 10.27 -42.29 33.76
CA SER A 259 9.31 -42.88 34.70
C SER A 259 7.88 -42.41 34.39
N GLN A 260 6.88 -43.20 34.78
CA GLN A 260 5.47 -42.93 34.43
C GLN A 260 4.97 -41.58 34.99
N GLU A 261 5.39 -41.20 36.21
CA GLU A 261 5.03 -39.91 36.82
C GLU A 261 5.70 -38.72 36.13
N GLU A 262 6.97 -38.84 35.76
CA GLU A 262 7.71 -37.81 35.02
C GLU A 262 7.17 -37.62 33.61
N SER A 263 6.81 -38.72 32.93
CA SER A 263 6.21 -38.70 31.60
C SER A 263 4.88 -37.93 31.59
N ILE A 264 3.99 -38.18 32.58
CA ILE A 264 2.71 -37.46 32.74
C ILE A 264 2.97 -35.96 32.93
N SER A 265 3.86 -35.59 33.85
CA SER A 265 4.20 -34.20 34.13
C SER A 265 4.75 -33.47 32.90
N ASN A 266 5.69 -34.10 32.20
CA ASN A 266 6.35 -33.53 31.02
C ASN A 266 5.41 -33.42 29.82
N GLY A 267 4.59 -34.44 29.54
CA GLY A 267 3.59 -34.38 28.47
C GLY A 267 2.50 -33.33 28.71
N THR A 268 2.05 -33.19 29.96
CA THR A 268 1.10 -32.14 30.36
C THR A 268 1.72 -30.76 30.17
N LYS A 269 2.93 -30.55 30.70
CA LYS A 269 3.65 -29.28 30.59
C LYS A 269 3.91 -28.90 29.14
N ALA A 270 4.41 -29.82 28.32
CA ALA A 270 4.65 -29.58 26.89
C ALA A 270 3.37 -29.22 26.12
N THR A 271 2.25 -29.91 26.41
CA THR A 271 0.96 -29.60 25.79
C THR A 271 0.51 -28.17 26.13
N ILE A 272 0.59 -27.78 27.40
CA ILE A 272 0.23 -26.43 27.86
C ILE A 272 1.14 -25.38 27.22
N GLU A 273 2.45 -25.60 27.21
CA GLU A 273 3.44 -24.69 26.63
C GLU A 273 3.19 -24.48 25.13
N ILE A 274 2.88 -25.54 24.37
CA ILE A 274 2.60 -25.44 22.93
C ILE A 274 1.29 -24.69 22.69
N ILE A 275 0.26 -24.95 23.48
CA ILE A 275 -1.01 -24.20 23.39
C ILE A 275 -0.73 -22.72 23.68
N GLN A 276 0.02 -22.39 24.74
CA GLN A 276 0.40 -21.01 25.05
C GLN A 276 1.20 -20.37 23.90
N GLN A 277 2.15 -21.10 23.30
CA GLN A 277 2.92 -20.62 22.15
C GLN A 277 2.04 -20.35 20.93
N CYS A 278 1.01 -21.16 20.65
CA CYS A 278 0.08 -20.95 19.53
C CYS A 278 -0.60 -19.58 19.60
N TRP A 279 -0.87 -19.09 20.80
CA TRP A 279 -1.55 -17.82 21.06
C TRP A 279 -0.60 -16.69 21.47
N SER A 280 0.70 -16.92 21.43
CA SER A 280 1.70 -15.89 21.71
C SER A 280 1.74 -14.84 20.60
N ASP A 281 2.07 -13.59 20.96
CA ASP A 281 2.15 -12.47 20.02
C ASP A 281 3.20 -12.68 18.92
N HIS A 282 4.18 -13.56 19.13
CA HIS A 282 5.25 -13.88 18.18
C HIS A 282 4.91 -15.00 17.19
N VAL A 283 3.75 -15.66 17.36
CA VAL A 283 3.31 -16.78 16.50
C VAL A 283 1.91 -16.52 15.95
N TYR A 284 1.03 -16.01 16.79
CA TYR A 284 -0.37 -15.78 16.45
C TYR A 284 -0.50 -14.70 15.38
N LEU A 285 -1.37 -14.98 14.40
CA LEU A 285 -1.78 -14.03 13.37
C LEU A 285 -3.30 -14.04 13.29
N TYR A 286 -3.93 -12.87 13.41
CA TYR A 286 -5.39 -12.73 13.45
C TYR A 286 -6.10 -13.40 12.27
N GLY A 287 -5.56 -13.27 11.04
CA GLY A 287 -6.13 -13.91 9.84
C GLY A 287 -6.15 -15.45 9.89
N LEU A 288 -5.43 -16.06 10.83
CA LEU A 288 -5.34 -17.50 11.05
C LEU A 288 -6.04 -17.96 12.33
N ALA A 289 -6.82 -17.10 13.00
CA ALA A 289 -7.47 -17.41 14.28
C ALA A 289 -8.26 -18.73 14.24
N HIS A 290 -9.07 -18.94 13.19
CA HIS A 290 -9.83 -20.19 13.01
C HIS A 290 -8.95 -21.44 12.94
N ARG A 291 -7.73 -21.33 12.38
CA ARG A 291 -6.79 -22.45 12.28
C ARG A 291 -6.06 -22.73 13.58
N PHE A 292 -5.61 -21.68 14.28
CA PHE A 292 -5.00 -21.83 15.61
C PHE A 292 -6.00 -22.37 16.65
N TYR A 293 -7.26 -21.95 16.56
CA TYR A 293 -8.35 -22.51 17.35
C TYR A 293 -8.54 -24.00 17.08
N LYS A 294 -8.64 -24.39 15.81
CA LYS A 294 -8.71 -25.81 15.41
C LYS A 294 -7.51 -26.61 15.93
N LEU A 295 -6.29 -26.08 15.83
CA LEU A 295 -5.08 -26.73 16.34
C LEU A 295 -5.16 -26.94 17.85
N THR A 296 -5.60 -25.93 18.61
CA THR A 296 -5.77 -26.05 20.06
C THR A 296 -6.70 -27.22 20.42
N LEU A 297 -7.84 -27.35 19.73
CA LEU A 297 -8.75 -28.48 19.93
C LEU A 297 -8.11 -29.84 19.57
N GLN A 298 -7.30 -29.89 18.51
CA GLN A 298 -6.58 -31.11 18.11
C GLN A 298 -5.53 -31.52 19.14
N LEU A 299 -4.78 -30.56 19.70
CA LEU A 299 -3.81 -30.82 20.76
C LEU A 299 -4.47 -31.34 22.03
N LEU A 300 -5.58 -30.71 22.46
CA LEU A 300 -6.34 -31.17 23.62
C LEU A 300 -6.90 -32.58 23.42
N LYS A 301 -7.42 -32.89 22.23
CA LYS A 301 -7.88 -34.24 21.90
C LYS A 301 -6.75 -35.26 21.94
N ARG A 302 -5.58 -34.92 21.36
CA ARG A 302 -4.41 -35.81 21.33
C ARG A 302 -3.89 -36.08 22.73
N TYR A 303 -3.79 -35.04 23.56
CA TYR A 303 -3.42 -35.16 24.97
C TYR A 303 -4.40 -36.04 25.75
N ASN A 304 -5.70 -35.88 25.54
CA ASN A 304 -6.71 -36.71 26.21
C ASN A 304 -6.54 -38.20 25.88
N ILE A 305 -6.32 -38.55 24.60
CA ILE A 305 -6.07 -39.94 24.18
C ILE A 305 -4.81 -40.47 24.85
N TRP A 306 -3.70 -39.73 24.77
CA TRP A 306 -2.44 -40.12 25.38
C TRP A 306 -2.52 -40.30 26.90
N ALA A 307 -3.19 -39.39 27.60
CA ALA A 307 -3.35 -39.46 29.05
C ALA A 307 -4.16 -40.68 29.48
N ARG A 308 -5.20 -41.04 28.72
CA ARG A 308 -5.97 -42.28 28.92
C ARG A 308 -5.13 -43.52 28.71
N ASP A 309 -4.33 -43.55 27.64
CA ASP A 309 -3.45 -44.66 27.31
C ASP A 309 -2.42 -44.90 28.43
N ILE A 310 -1.86 -43.85 29.04
CA ILE A 310 -0.90 -43.95 30.15
C ILE A 310 -1.57 -44.32 31.47
N LEU A 311 -2.73 -43.75 31.76
CA LEU A 311 -3.45 -43.98 33.01
C LEU A 311 -4.24 -45.29 33.01
N GLN A 312 -4.35 -45.98 31.88
CA GLN A 312 -5.17 -47.19 31.68
C GLN A 312 -6.64 -46.99 32.07
N VAL A 313 -7.19 -45.79 31.82
CA VAL A 313 -8.60 -45.40 32.06
C VAL A 313 -9.23 -44.92 30.76
#